data_AF-W4HCJ1-F1
#
_entry.id   AF-W4HCJ1-F1
#
_cell.length_a   1.000
_cell.length_b   1.000
_cell.length_c   1.000
_cell.angle_alpha   90.00
_cell.angle_beta   90.00
_cell.angle_gamma   90.00
#
_symmetry.space_group_name_H-M   'P 1'
#
loop_
_entity.id
_entity.type
_entity.pdbx_description
1 polymer ?
#
loop_
_entity_poly.entity_id
_entity_poly.type
_entity_poly.pdbx_seq_one_letter_code
_entity_poly.pdbx_strand_id
1 'polypeptide(L)'
;MDKLKILVLNAGSSSLKYKLFAEKSGTALTPLISGMVELGSQKQVKHTTYTPTSTVKASLPPVSLPDHKTALSYVIDLLTDSTHGGLKHKNEIHGIGHRVVHGGEAFHDHSLITPAVIKALEDNVDIAPLHNPANILGIQVAHELFDCQHVAVFDTAFHSTLPPAAYLYGLPYSLYQDYGIRRYGFHGTSHQYVAQQAAAHLGKPLEKSNLVTLHLGNGSSMSAIRDGKCIDTSMGFTPLEGLIMGSRSGDIDPAIIPFLHSHAKLSISEIDTLLNKKSGLLGLCGESDVRTIQDRVVAGDAQANLALDVRTVYCFYII
;
A
#
# COMPACT_ATOMS: atom_id res chain seq x y z
N MET A 1 -2.57 34.13 6.47
CA MET A 1 -2.14 32.91 7.16
C MET A 1 -1.75 31.92 6.10
N ASP A 2 -0.54 31.38 6.18
CA ASP A 2 -0.11 30.34 5.25
C ASP A 2 -0.99 29.11 5.49
N LYS A 3 -1.62 28.63 4.41
CA LYS A 3 -2.46 27.43 4.46
C LYS A 3 -1.56 26.23 4.70
N LEU A 4 -1.92 25.35 5.63
CA LEU A 4 -1.18 24.12 5.88
C LEU A 4 -1.03 23.32 4.57
N LYS A 5 0.19 22.90 4.24
CA LYS A 5 0.47 22.01 3.09
C LYS A 5 1.21 20.76 3.55
N ILE A 6 0.68 19.60 3.19
CA ILE A 6 1.23 18.29 3.56
C ILE A 6 1.61 17.53 2.31
N LEU A 7 2.86 17.07 2.25
CA LEU A 7 3.35 16.19 1.20
C LEU A 7 3.20 14.74 1.67
N VAL A 8 2.54 13.90 0.88
CA VAL A 8 2.44 12.47 1.14
C VAL A 8 3.33 11.72 0.16
N LEU A 9 4.21 10.86 0.67
CA LEU A 9 5.16 10.06 -0.08
C LEU A 9 4.88 8.56 0.09
N ASN A 10 5.02 7.82 -1.01
CA ASN A 10 4.99 6.36 -1.01
C ASN A 10 6.14 5.86 -1.90
N ALA A 11 7.25 5.53 -1.25
CA ALA A 11 8.45 5.00 -1.88
C ALA A 11 8.35 3.48 -2.02
N GLY A 12 8.29 2.98 -3.25
CA GLY A 12 8.43 1.56 -3.58
C GLY A 12 9.81 1.25 -4.14
N SER A 13 10.09 -0.03 -4.40
CA SER A 13 11.40 -0.46 -4.93
C SER A 13 11.74 0.12 -6.31
N SER A 14 10.73 0.42 -7.14
CA SER A 14 10.92 0.91 -8.51
C SER A 14 10.13 2.19 -8.82
N SER A 15 9.50 2.81 -7.84
CA SER A 15 8.70 4.03 -8.06
C SER A 15 8.59 4.87 -6.80
N LEU A 16 8.34 6.16 -7.00
CA LEU A 16 7.97 7.10 -5.94
C LEU A 16 6.64 7.76 -6.33
N LYS A 17 5.61 7.52 -5.52
CA LYS A 17 4.32 8.21 -5.66
C LYS A 17 4.26 9.34 -4.66
N TYR A 18 3.67 10.45 -5.07
CA TYR A 18 3.57 11.63 -4.23
C TYR A 18 2.23 12.33 -4.41
N LYS A 19 1.78 13.01 -3.36
CA LYS A 19 0.59 13.84 -3.38
C LYS A 19 0.73 15.02 -2.45
N LEU A 20 0.55 16.22 -2.96
CA LEU A 20 0.54 17.46 -2.19
C LEU A 20 -0.90 17.81 -1.86
N PHE A 21 -1.17 17.99 -0.57
CA PHE A 21 -2.44 18.49 -0.06
C PHE A 21 -2.26 19.90 0.49
N ALA A 22 -3.31 20.70 0.40
CA ALA A 22 -3.40 21.99 1.08
C ALA A 22 -4.72 22.12 1.81
N GLU A 23 -4.67 22.79 2.95
CA GLU A 23 -5.82 23.15 3.74
C GLU A 23 -6.75 24.10 2.97
N LYS A 24 -8.02 23.73 2.92
CA LYS A 24 -9.14 24.58 2.54
C LYS A 24 -9.91 24.90 3.83
N SER A 25 -10.60 26.05 3.84
CA SER A 25 -11.48 26.55 4.91
C SER A 25 -11.84 25.52 6.00
N GLY A 26 -11.37 25.74 7.23
CA GLY A 26 -11.42 24.74 8.31
C GLY A 26 -10.19 23.83 8.27
N THR A 27 -10.32 22.59 8.77
CA THR A 27 -9.25 21.57 8.82
C THR A 27 -9.22 20.63 7.61
N ALA A 28 -10.01 20.91 6.57
CA ALA A 28 -10.17 20.02 5.43
C ALA A 28 -8.99 20.13 4.45
N LEU A 29 -8.26 19.04 4.24
CA LEU A 29 -7.19 18.96 3.25
C LEU A 29 -7.76 18.61 1.86
N THR A 30 -7.37 19.36 0.85
CA THR A 30 -7.71 19.10 -0.56
C THR A 30 -6.46 18.82 -1.37
N PRO A 31 -6.52 17.89 -2.34
CA PRO A 31 -5.37 17.62 -3.19
C PRO A 31 -5.08 18.82 -4.09
N LEU A 32 -3.82 19.22 -4.17
CA LEU A 32 -3.33 20.20 -5.14
C LEU A 32 -2.64 19.51 -6.30
N ILE A 33 -1.79 18.52 -5.99
CA ILE A 33 -0.98 17.82 -6.97
C ILE A 33 -0.91 16.35 -6.59
N SER A 34 -0.91 15.46 -7.58
CA SER A 34 -0.45 14.08 -7.41
C SER A 34 0.43 13.66 -8.56
N GLY A 35 1.35 12.75 -8.30
CA GLY A 35 2.14 12.16 -9.38
C GLY A 35 2.81 10.86 -9.00
N MET A 36 3.48 10.31 -10.00
CA MET A 36 4.30 9.12 -9.89
C MET A 36 5.48 9.26 -10.82
N VAL A 37 6.67 9.01 -10.26
CA VAL A 37 7.90 8.81 -11.01
C VAL A 37 8.32 7.36 -10.88
N GLU A 38 8.76 6.75 -11.97
CA GLU A 38 9.40 5.44 -11.95
C GLU A 38 10.92 5.61 -11.88
N LEU A 39 11.58 4.71 -11.16
CA LEU A 39 13.03 4.68 -11.04
C LEU A 39 13.66 3.97 -12.24
N GLY A 40 14.87 4.38 -12.58
CA GLY A 40 15.65 3.90 -13.72
C GLY A 40 15.72 4.92 -14.86
N SER A 41 16.18 4.45 -16.01
CA SER A 41 16.47 5.30 -17.16
C SER A 41 15.24 5.54 -18.03
N GLN A 42 15.08 6.78 -18.49
CA GLN A 42 14.07 7.18 -19.49
C GLN A 42 12.64 6.76 -19.10
N LYS A 43 12.29 7.03 -17.84
CA LYS A 43 11.00 6.66 -17.27
C LYS A 43 9.97 7.76 -17.41
N GLN A 44 8.74 7.36 -17.72
CA GLN A 44 7.61 8.30 -17.85
C GLN A 44 7.23 8.86 -16.48
N VAL A 45 6.91 10.14 -16.45
CA VAL A 45 6.39 10.80 -15.25
C VAL A 45 4.92 11.13 -15.47
N LYS A 46 4.10 10.67 -14.52
CA LYS A 46 2.68 11.02 -14.47
C LYS A 46 2.51 12.13 -13.45
N HIS A 47 1.94 13.24 -13.89
CA HIS A 47 1.67 14.39 -13.04
C HIS A 47 0.22 14.82 -13.20
N THR A 48 -0.41 15.26 -12.12
CA THR A 48 -1.80 15.71 -12.14
C THR A 48 -1.96 16.88 -11.19
N THR A 49 -2.47 17.98 -11.73
CA THR A 49 -2.77 19.20 -10.98
C THR A 49 -4.28 19.31 -10.80
N TYR A 50 -4.70 19.64 -9.58
CA TYR A 50 -6.08 19.79 -9.19
C TYR A 50 -6.38 21.26 -8.95
N THR A 51 -7.37 21.79 -9.64
CA THR A 51 -7.94 23.12 -9.40
C THR A 51 -9.38 22.98 -8.91
N PRO A 52 -10.00 24.05 -8.37
CA PRO A 52 -11.41 24.00 -7.97
C PRO A 52 -12.37 23.61 -9.10
N THR A 53 -11.99 23.83 -10.37
CA THR A 53 -12.87 23.67 -11.54
C THR A 53 -12.37 22.62 -12.53
N SER A 54 -11.14 22.11 -12.39
CA SER A 54 -10.55 21.17 -13.36
C SER A 54 -9.52 20.25 -12.73
N THR A 55 -9.30 19.10 -13.38
CA THR A 55 -8.17 18.21 -13.12
C THR A 55 -7.37 18.09 -14.41
N VAL A 56 -6.11 18.51 -14.38
CA VAL A 56 -5.22 18.51 -15.55
C VAL A 56 -4.21 17.39 -15.38
N LYS A 57 -4.22 16.41 -16.29
CA LYS A 57 -3.24 15.33 -16.33
C LYS A 57 -2.15 15.68 -17.33
N ALA A 58 -0.90 15.56 -16.92
CA ALA A 58 0.27 15.73 -17.75
C ALA A 58 1.09 14.43 -17.76
N SER A 59 1.48 14.00 -18.96
CA SER A 59 2.59 13.06 -19.13
C SER A 59 3.81 13.89 -19.46
N LEU A 60 4.74 13.99 -18.53
CA LEU A 60 5.96 14.77 -18.74
C LEU A 60 6.99 13.95 -19.53
N PRO A 61 7.99 14.61 -20.14
CA PRO A 61 9.05 13.93 -20.86
C PRO A 61 9.74 12.85 -20.02
N PRO A 62 10.23 11.77 -20.64
CA PRO A 62 11.00 10.75 -19.93
C PRO A 62 12.22 11.35 -19.25
N VAL A 63 12.50 10.91 -18.03
CA VAL A 63 13.63 11.36 -17.22
C VAL A 63 14.41 10.16 -16.69
N SER A 64 15.70 10.33 -16.45
CA SER A 64 16.53 9.30 -15.82
C SER A 64 16.62 9.56 -14.32
N LEU A 65 16.03 8.68 -13.52
CA LEU A 65 15.97 8.79 -12.06
C LEU A 65 16.54 7.49 -11.45
N PRO A 66 17.87 7.35 -11.37
CA PRO A 66 18.51 6.09 -10.97
C PRO A 66 18.10 5.62 -9.57
N ASP A 67 17.74 6.53 -8.67
CA ASP A 67 17.48 6.24 -7.26
C ASP A 67 16.39 7.15 -6.66
N HIS A 68 16.01 6.87 -5.41
CA HIS A 68 15.02 7.67 -4.69
C HIS A 68 15.46 9.11 -4.43
N LYS A 69 16.77 9.38 -4.37
CA LYS A 69 17.31 10.72 -4.14
C LYS A 69 17.08 11.62 -5.33
N THR A 70 17.50 11.18 -6.51
CA THR A 70 17.24 11.86 -7.78
C THR A 70 15.74 11.97 -8.05
N ALA A 71 14.96 10.93 -7.76
CA ALA A 71 13.52 10.95 -7.88
C ALA A 71 12.84 12.00 -7.00
N LEU A 72 13.21 12.08 -5.70
CA LEU A 72 12.59 13.06 -4.80
C LEU A 72 13.03 14.48 -5.12
N SER A 73 14.29 14.72 -5.47
CA SER A 73 14.76 16.03 -5.94
C SER A 73 13.98 16.48 -7.18
N TYR A 74 13.80 15.61 -8.18
CA TYR A 74 13.00 15.91 -9.36
C TYR A 74 11.54 16.22 -9.02
N VAL A 75 10.94 15.48 -8.07
CA VAL A 75 9.58 15.75 -7.59
C VAL A 75 9.50 17.13 -6.94
N ILE A 76 10.51 17.55 -6.18
CA ILE A 76 10.57 18.89 -5.58
C ILE A 76 10.61 19.96 -6.66
N ASP A 77 11.53 19.83 -7.62
CA ASP A 77 11.66 20.77 -8.73
C ASP A 77 10.32 20.93 -9.46
N LEU A 78 9.64 19.81 -9.71
CA LEU A 78 8.33 19.79 -10.35
C LEU A 78 7.21 20.39 -9.48
N LEU A 79 7.26 20.22 -8.16
CA LEU A 79 6.31 20.85 -7.24
C LEU A 79 6.52 22.37 -7.14
N THR A 80 7.74 22.86 -7.38
CA THR A 80 8.10 24.29 -7.41
C THR A 80 8.11 24.92 -8.81
N ASP A 81 7.87 24.12 -9.85
CA ASP A 81 7.85 24.59 -11.24
C ASP A 81 6.73 25.61 -11.46
N SER A 82 7.00 26.64 -12.26
CA SER A 82 6.03 27.72 -12.51
C SER A 82 4.82 27.30 -13.34
N THR A 83 4.93 26.19 -14.09
CA THR A 83 3.91 25.73 -15.03
C THR A 83 3.09 24.57 -14.45
N HIS A 84 3.77 23.63 -13.81
CA HIS A 84 3.20 22.37 -13.31
C HIS A 84 3.11 22.32 -11.78
N GLY A 85 3.86 23.18 -11.09
CA GLY A 85 3.96 23.20 -9.65
C GLY A 85 2.80 23.90 -8.94
N GLY A 86 2.80 23.77 -7.61
CA GLY A 86 1.81 24.35 -6.70
C GLY A 86 2.45 25.03 -5.50
N LEU A 87 3.78 25.13 -5.51
CA LEU A 87 4.61 25.75 -4.50
C LEU A 87 5.46 26.84 -5.17
N LYS A 88 5.65 27.97 -4.49
CA LYS A 88 6.69 28.95 -4.83
C LYS A 88 8.03 28.54 -4.25
N HIS A 89 8.03 27.88 -3.10
CA HIS A 89 9.23 27.38 -2.44
C HIS A 89 8.96 26.07 -1.70
N LYS A 90 9.94 25.16 -1.65
CA LYS A 90 9.82 23.86 -0.96
C LYS A 90 9.45 23.99 0.53
N ASN A 91 9.88 25.08 1.17
CA ASN A 91 9.62 25.39 2.59
C ASN A 91 8.14 25.70 2.89
N GLU A 92 7.27 25.80 1.88
CA GLU A 92 5.82 25.88 2.10
C GLU A 92 5.21 24.52 2.51
N ILE A 93 5.97 23.42 2.42
CA ILE A 93 5.57 22.13 2.96
C ILE A 93 5.77 22.15 4.48
N HIS A 94 4.67 21.99 5.20
CA HIS A 94 4.64 22.08 6.67
C HIS A 94 4.86 20.72 7.34
N GLY A 95 4.64 19.62 6.62
CA GLY A 95 4.90 18.28 7.10
C GLY A 95 4.85 17.24 5.98
N ILE A 96 5.49 16.09 6.22
CA ILE A 96 5.56 14.98 5.27
C ILE A 96 5.02 13.70 5.90
N GLY A 97 4.01 13.11 5.26
CA GLY A 97 3.51 11.78 5.60
C GLY A 97 4.17 10.72 4.73
N HIS A 98 4.83 9.73 5.33
CA HIS A 98 5.44 8.60 4.66
C HIS A 98 4.57 7.37 4.84
N ARG A 99 4.10 6.79 3.75
CA ARG A 99 3.50 5.45 3.82
C ARG A 99 4.60 4.45 4.14
N VAL A 100 4.41 3.71 5.23
CA VAL A 100 5.28 2.63 5.67
C VAL A 100 4.49 1.33 5.63
N VAL A 101 5.05 0.30 5.01
CA VAL A 101 4.32 -0.96 4.84
C VAL A 101 4.26 -1.75 6.15
N HIS A 102 5.38 -1.89 6.87
CA HIS A 102 5.45 -2.79 8.02
C HIS A 102 6.09 -2.11 9.24
N GLY A 103 5.28 -1.89 10.30
CA GLY A 103 5.75 -1.36 11.59
C GLY A 103 6.10 -2.43 12.63
N GLY A 104 5.87 -3.71 12.31
CA GLY A 104 6.02 -4.80 13.26
C GLY A 104 5.03 -4.66 14.42
N GLU A 105 5.38 -5.25 15.57
CA GLU A 105 4.60 -5.05 16.80
C GLU A 105 4.95 -3.76 17.54
N ALA A 106 6.07 -3.12 17.22
CA ALA A 106 6.52 -1.92 17.94
C ALA A 106 5.63 -0.70 17.70
N PHE A 107 4.90 -0.65 16.57
CA PHE A 107 4.06 0.47 16.20
C PHE A 107 2.60 0.05 15.98
N HIS A 108 1.77 0.44 16.94
CA HIS A 108 0.32 0.24 16.90
C HIS A 108 -0.44 1.45 16.35
N ASP A 109 0.24 2.57 16.14
CA ASP A 109 -0.32 3.81 15.60
C ASP A 109 0.72 4.53 14.73
N HIS A 110 0.28 5.54 13.99
CA HIS A 110 1.13 6.44 13.24
C HIS A 110 2.00 7.27 14.18
N SER A 111 3.24 7.54 13.78
CA SER A 111 4.21 8.18 14.68
C SER A 111 5.04 9.23 13.96
N LEU A 112 5.47 10.27 14.69
CA LEU A 112 6.55 11.13 14.23
C LEU A 112 7.79 10.27 13.97
N ILE A 113 8.48 10.54 12.88
CA ILE A 113 9.70 9.83 12.54
C ILE A 113 10.80 10.28 13.49
N THR A 114 11.34 9.32 14.22
CA THR A 114 12.46 9.48 15.15
C THR A 114 13.51 8.42 14.83
N PRO A 115 14.75 8.54 15.35
CA PRO A 115 15.76 7.48 15.19
C PRO A 115 15.26 6.10 15.66
N ALA A 116 14.40 6.05 16.69
CA ALA A 116 13.80 4.79 17.16
C ALA A 116 12.83 4.18 16.13
N VAL A 117 12.07 5.01 15.40
CA VAL A 117 11.22 4.56 14.29
C VAL A 117 12.08 3.97 13.18
N ILE A 118 13.15 4.65 12.76
CA ILE A 118 14.04 4.14 11.72
C ILE A 118 14.65 2.80 12.11
N LYS A 119 15.19 2.71 13.34
CA LYS A 119 15.76 1.46 13.85
C LYS A 119 14.75 0.31 13.82
N ALA A 120 13.53 0.56 14.27
CA ALA A 120 12.52 -0.48 14.25
C ALA A 120 12.09 -0.87 12.81
N LEU A 121 12.15 0.03 11.83
CA LEU A 121 11.97 -0.35 10.43
C LEU A 121 13.10 -1.23 9.90
N GLU A 122 14.34 -0.92 10.28
CA GLU A 122 15.54 -1.71 9.97
C GLU A 122 15.45 -3.11 10.58
N ASP A 123 15.07 -3.21 11.85
CA ASP A 123 14.87 -4.48 12.57
C ASP A 123 13.75 -5.35 11.95
N ASN A 124 12.81 -4.74 11.20
CA ASN A 124 11.71 -5.43 10.52
C ASN A 124 11.95 -5.63 9.01
N VAL A 125 13.18 -5.40 8.50
CA VAL A 125 13.49 -5.61 7.07
C VAL A 125 13.30 -7.07 6.67
N ASP A 126 13.65 -8.03 7.53
CA ASP A 126 13.51 -9.46 7.23
C ASP A 126 12.04 -9.88 7.03
N ILE A 127 11.11 -9.18 7.69
CA ILE A 127 9.67 -9.42 7.59
C ILE A 127 9.06 -8.72 6.36
N ALA A 128 9.64 -7.59 5.92
CA ALA A 128 9.16 -6.81 4.76
C ALA A 128 10.29 -6.39 3.80
N PRO A 129 11.06 -7.33 3.23
CA PRO A 129 12.33 -7.03 2.56
C PRO A 129 12.17 -6.23 1.27
N LEU A 130 11.01 -6.34 0.61
CA LEU A 130 10.72 -5.60 -0.62
C LEU A 130 10.17 -4.19 -0.38
N HIS A 131 9.88 -3.83 0.88
CA HIS A 131 9.14 -2.62 1.21
C HIS A 131 9.90 -1.72 2.20
N ASN A 132 10.30 -2.25 3.35
CA ASN A 132 10.94 -1.46 4.39
C ASN A 132 12.23 -0.76 3.91
N PRO A 133 13.13 -1.41 3.14
CA PRO A 133 14.33 -0.72 2.63
C PRO A 133 14.00 0.52 1.77
N ALA A 134 13.01 0.42 0.89
CA ALA A 134 12.58 1.55 0.06
C ALA A 134 11.91 2.65 0.89
N ASN A 135 11.14 2.27 1.92
CA ASN A 135 10.53 3.23 2.85
C ASN A 135 11.61 3.98 3.66
N ILE A 136 12.58 3.26 4.23
CA ILE A 136 13.70 3.84 4.99
C ILE A 136 14.49 4.82 4.12
N LEU A 137 14.88 4.40 2.92
CA LEU A 137 15.61 5.27 1.99
C LEU A 137 14.81 6.52 1.62
N GLY A 138 13.52 6.37 1.31
CA GLY A 138 12.63 7.50 1.03
C GLY A 138 12.53 8.48 2.19
N ILE A 139 12.47 7.98 3.43
CA ILE A 139 12.44 8.79 4.64
C ILE A 139 13.77 9.53 4.85
N GLN A 140 14.91 8.83 4.71
CA GLN A 140 16.24 9.40 4.86
C GLN A 140 16.49 10.53 3.85
N VAL A 141 16.22 10.27 2.57
CA VAL A 141 16.34 11.29 1.51
C VAL A 141 15.43 12.47 1.79
N ALA A 142 14.19 12.25 2.21
CA ALA A 142 13.30 13.37 2.53
C ALA A 142 13.85 14.21 3.69
N HIS A 143 14.44 13.59 4.72
CA HIS A 143 15.04 14.32 5.84
C HIS A 143 16.28 15.13 5.43
N GLU A 144 17.00 14.73 4.38
CA GLU A 144 18.07 15.57 3.81
C GLU A 144 17.54 16.82 3.10
N LEU A 145 16.29 16.77 2.60
CA LEU A 145 15.73 17.79 1.72
C LEU A 145 14.77 18.75 2.43
N PHE A 146 14.20 18.35 3.56
CA PHE A 146 13.16 19.08 4.29
C PHE A 146 13.42 19.10 5.81
N ASP A 147 13.28 20.30 6.39
CA ASP A 147 13.44 20.52 7.84
C ASP A 147 12.13 20.33 8.64
N CYS A 148 11.01 20.08 7.95
CA CYS A 148 9.68 19.97 8.58
C CYS A 148 9.46 18.63 9.30
N GLN A 149 8.34 18.49 10.01
CA GLN A 149 8.01 17.25 10.71
C GLN A 149 7.62 16.13 9.74
N HIS A 150 8.15 14.95 9.97
CA HIS A 150 7.84 13.75 9.20
C HIS A 150 7.05 12.76 10.06
N VAL A 151 6.05 12.11 9.47
CA VAL A 151 5.19 11.12 10.12
C VAL A 151 5.23 9.81 9.32
N ALA A 152 5.48 8.70 10.01
CA ALA A 152 5.30 7.35 9.46
C ALA A 152 3.84 6.93 9.63
N VAL A 153 3.21 6.57 8.51
CA VAL A 153 1.83 6.08 8.44
C VAL A 153 1.89 4.60 8.06
N PHE A 154 1.73 3.73 9.05
CA PHE A 154 1.89 2.28 8.89
C PHE A 154 0.62 1.62 8.33
N ASP A 155 0.77 0.82 7.26
CA ASP A 155 -0.33 0.00 6.71
C ASP A 155 -0.81 -1.08 7.69
N THR A 156 0.01 -1.42 8.69
CA THR A 156 -0.23 -2.45 9.72
C THR A 156 -0.90 -1.89 10.98
N ALA A 157 -0.85 -0.58 11.22
CA ALA A 157 -1.28 0.02 12.49
C ALA A 157 -2.77 -0.23 12.80
N PHE A 158 -3.66 -0.10 11.81
CA PHE A 158 -5.10 -0.33 12.02
C PHE A 158 -5.43 -1.76 12.48
N HIS A 159 -4.56 -2.72 12.15
CA HIS A 159 -4.72 -4.13 12.48
C HIS A 159 -4.03 -4.50 13.80
N SER A 160 -3.43 -3.53 14.51
CA SER A 160 -2.82 -3.78 15.82
C SER A 160 -3.84 -4.23 16.88
N THR A 161 -5.14 -4.00 16.63
CA THR A 161 -6.23 -4.41 17.52
C THR A 161 -6.65 -5.88 17.36
N LEU A 162 -6.03 -6.63 16.44
CA LEU A 162 -6.31 -8.05 16.26
C LEU A 162 -6.12 -8.81 17.59
N PRO A 163 -7.10 -9.61 18.03
CA PRO A 163 -6.93 -10.47 19.20
C PRO A 163 -5.95 -11.63 18.89
N PRO A 164 -5.31 -12.25 19.90
CA PRO A 164 -4.43 -13.41 19.71
C PRO A 164 -5.03 -14.53 18.87
N ALA A 165 -6.32 -14.79 19.04
CA ALA A 165 -7.04 -15.80 18.27
C ALA A 165 -7.12 -15.49 16.75
N ALA A 166 -6.96 -14.24 16.34
CA ALA A 166 -6.99 -13.83 14.93
C ALA A 166 -5.60 -13.67 14.32
N TYR A 167 -4.56 -13.41 15.14
CA TYR A 167 -3.21 -13.21 14.63
C TYR A 167 -2.26 -14.38 14.76
N LEU A 168 -2.52 -15.34 15.67
CA LEU A 168 -1.69 -16.52 15.78
C LEU A 168 -2.08 -17.55 14.72
N TYR A 169 -1.10 -18.03 13.98
CA TYR A 169 -1.27 -19.19 13.10
C TYR A 169 -1.26 -20.48 13.93
N GLY A 170 -1.86 -21.54 13.38
CA GLY A 170 -1.78 -22.92 13.92
C GLY A 170 -0.40 -23.56 13.76
N LEU A 171 0.65 -22.83 14.14
CA LEU A 171 2.06 -23.23 14.09
C LEU A 171 2.62 -23.38 15.52
N PRO A 172 3.79 -24.04 15.70
CA PRO A 172 4.47 -24.03 16.99
C PRO A 172 4.62 -22.61 17.53
N TYR A 173 4.19 -22.39 18.79
CA TYR A 173 4.14 -21.06 19.40
C TYR A 173 5.52 -20.38 19.47
N SER A 174 6.61 -21.17 19.54
CA SER A 174 7.98 -20.63 19.50
C SER A 174 8.27 -19.84 18.24
N LEU A 175 7.66 -20.17 17.09
CA LEU A 175 7.87 -19.40 15.86
C LEU A 175 7.32 -17.97 15.95
N TYR A 176 6.25 -17.77 16.72
CA TYR A 176 5.77 -16.44 17.05
C TYR A 176 6.76 -15.72 17.99
N GLN A 177 7.24 -16.40 19.03
CA GLN A 177 8.14 -15.79 20.02
C GLN A 177 9.52 -15.43 19.46
N ASP A 178 10.08 -16.29 18.62
CA ASP A 178 11.45 -16.17 18.12
C ASP A 178 11.53 -15.28 16.87
N TYR A 179 10.50 -15.33 16.02
CA TYR A 179 10.52 -14.70 14.69
C TYR A 179 9.38 -13.71 14.44
N GLY A 180 8.45 -13.54 15.39
CA GLY A 180 7.28 -12.68 15.20
C GLY A 180 6.32 -13.18 14.11
N ILE A 181 6.29 -14.49 13.82
CA ILE A 181 5.39 -15.04 12.80
C ILE A 181 3.94 -14.95 13.30
N ARG A 182 3.21 -13.97 12.77
CA ARG A 182 1.80 -13.70 13.05
C ARG A 182 1.13 -13.00 11.88
N ARG A 183 -0.19 -12.90 11.91
CA ARG A 183 -0.94 -11.97 11.07
C ARG A 183 -0.63 -10.53 11.50
N TYR A 184 -0.19 -9.73 10.53
CA TYR A 184 -0.09 -8.29 10.66
C TYR A 184 -1.19 -7.58 9.90
N GLY A 185 -1.50 -8.04 8.69
CA GLY A 185 -2.48 -7.41 7.81
C GLY A 185 -1.95 -6.12 7.16
N PHE A 186 -2.49 -5.77 5.99
CA PHE A 186 -2.09 -4.55 5.26
C PHE A 186 -3.31 -3.79 4.77
N HIS A 187 -3.08 -2.68 4.05
CA HIS A 187 -4.12 -1.73 3.67
C HIS A 187 -4.87 -1.13 4.86
N GLY A 188 -4.27 -1.10 6.06
CA GLY A 188 -4.89 -0.61 7.29
C GLY A 188 -5.42 0.81 7.14
N THR A 189 -4.62 1.74 6.60
CA THR A 189 -5.06 3.12 6.33
C THR A 189 -6.27 3.19 5.40
N SER A 190 -6.36 2.29 4.41
CA SER A 190 -7.52 2.25 3.52
C SER A 190 -8.76 1.71 4.23
N HIS A 191 -8.63 0.62 4.99
CA HIS A 191 -9.73 0.02 5.74
C HIS A 191 -10.26 0.98 6.80
N GLN A 192 -9.37 1.60 7.56
CA GLN A 192 -9.71 2.63 8.54
C GLN A 192 -10.46 3.79 7.90
N TYR A 193 -9.97 4.33 6.79
CA TYR A 193 -10.61 5.44 6.10
C TYR A 193 -12.02 5.08 5.62
N VAL A 194 -12.19 3.96 4.90
CA VAL A 194 -13.52 3.59 4.38
C VAL A 194 -14.49 3.20 5.49
N ALA A 195 -13.99 2.63 6.59
CA ALA A 195 -14.80 2.35 7.78
C ALA A 195 -15.33 3.64 8.42
N GLN A 196 -14.47 4.66 8.56
CA GLN A 196 -14.88 5.98 9.04
C GLN A 196 -15.92 6.63 8.11
N GLN A 197 -15.70 6.56 6.79
CA GLN A 197 -16.66 7.09 5.81
C GLN A 197 -18.00 6.35 5.85
N ALA A 198 -17.98 5.02 5.96
CA ALA A 198 -19.19 4.21 6.07
C ALA A 198 -19.96 4.51 7.36
N ALA A 199 -19.29 4.61 8.50
CA ALA A 199 -19.90 4.98 9.77
C ALA A 199 -20.57 6.36 9.70
N ALA A 200 -19.85 7.35 9.15
CA ALA A 200 -20.39 8.70 8.93
C ALA A 200 -21.62 8.70 8.00
N HIS A 201 -21.56 7.93 6.90
CA HIS A 201 -22.69 7.78 5.97
C HIS A 201 -23.93 7.14 6.64
N LEU A 202 -23.71 6.20 7.56
CA LEU A 202 -24.76 5.56 8.35
C LEU A 202 -25.24 6.41 9.53
N GLY A 203 -24.66 7.61 9.74
CA GLY A 203 -24.99 8.49 10.87
C GLY A 203 -24.63 7.89 12.23
N LYS A 204 -23.61 7.03 12.30
CA LYS A 204 -23.17 6.36 13.52
C LYS A 204 -21.70 6.67 13.85
N PRO A 205 -21.32 6.76 15.13
CA PRO A 205 -19.92 6.70 15.52
C PRO A 205 -19.27 5.40 15.04
N LEU A 206 -17.98 5.45 14.69
CA LEU A 206 -17.23 4.28 14.25
C LEU A 206 -17.20 3.20 15.34
N GLU A 207 -17.10 3.61 16.61
CA GLU A 207 -17.07 2.78 17.80
C GLU A 207 -18.39 2.03 18.05
N LYS A 208 -19.45 2.37 17.31
CA LYS A 208 -20.78 1.72 17.35
C LYS A 208 -21.12 1.03 16.03
N SER A 209 -20.12 0.79 15.19
CA SER A 209 -20.28 0.22 13.85
C SER A 209 -19.56 -1.12 13.74
N ASN A 210 -20.28 -2.11 13.22
CA ASN A 210 -19.73 -3.40 12.82
C ASN A 210 -19.75 -3.46 11.30
N LEU A 211 -18.58 -3.61 10.69
CA LEU A 211 -18.39 -3.43 9.25
C LEU A 211 -17.51 -4.56 8.71
N VAL A 212 -17.74 -4.93 7.46
CA VAL A 212 -16.79 -5.69 6.66
C VAL A 212 -16.34 -4.79 5.52
N THR A 213 -15.05 -4.52 5.43
CA THR A 213 -14.48 -3.63 4.42
C THR A 213 -13.68 -4.43 3.40
N LEU A 214 -13.94 -4.21 2.12
CA LEU A 214 -13.25 -4.87 1.01
C LEU A 214 -12.43 -3.83 0.25
N HIS A 215 -11.11 -3.91 0.37
CA HIS A 215 -10.18 -3.15 -0.47
C HIS A 215 -9.84 -4.01 -1.68
N LEU A 216 -10.47 -3.74 -2.83
CA LEU A 216 -10.31 -4.53 -4.05
C LEU A 216 -9.53 -3.75 -5.10
N GLY A 217 -8.23 -4.03 -5.18
CA GLY A 217 -7.31 -3.47 -6.18
C GLY A 217 -6.35 -4.54 -6.71
N ASN A 218 -5.22 -4.11 -7.26
CA ASN A 218 -4.18 -5.04 -7.71
C ASN A 218 -3.62 -5.90 -6.56
N GLY A 219 -3.55 -5.32 -5.36
CA GLY A 219 -3.56 -6.06 -4.09
C GLY A 219 -4.95 -5.97 -3.50
N SER A 220 -5.48 -7.07 -2.98
CA SER A 220 -6.83 -7.13 -2.44
C SER A 220 -6.85 -7.71 -1.04
N SER A 221 -7.65 -7.12 -0.16
CA SER A 221 -7.81 -7.59 1.23
C SER A 221 -9.19 -7.26 1.77
N MET A 222 -9.70 -8.07 2.69
CA MET A 222 -10.85 -7.70 3.51
C MET A 222 -10.47 -7.53 4.98
N SER A 223 -11.28 -6.78 5.73
CA SER A 223 -11.16 -6.69 7.18
C SER A 223 -12.52 -6.75 7.85
N ALA A 224 -12.59 -7.48 8.96
CA ALA A 224 -13.73 -7.50 9.86
C ALA A 224 -13.50 -6.47 10.97
N ILE A 225 -14.46 -5.56 11.13
CA ILE A 225 -14.39 -4.45 12.08
C ILE A 225 -15.55 -4.59 13.05
N ARG A 226 -15.25 -4.59 14.34
CA ARG A 226 -16.23 -4.62 15.42
C ARG A 226 -15.99 -3.47 16.37
N ASP A 227 -17.04 -2.71 16.68
CA ASP A 227 -16.97 -1.54 17.54
C ASP A 227 -15.82 -0.59 17.12
N GLY A 228 -15.66 -0.40 15.82
CA GLY A 228 -14.63 0.45 15.22
C GLY A 228 -13.20 -0.10 15.19
N LYS A 229 -12.97 -1.29 15.75
CA LYS A 229 -11.64 -1.93 15.80
C LYS A 229 -11.55 -3.08 14.82
N CYS A 230 -10.39 -3.25 14.18
CA CYS A 230 -10.13 -4.41 13.35
C CYS A 230 -10.01 -5.66 14.24
N ILE A 231 -10.83 -6.67 13.97
CA ILE A 231 -10.82 -7.94 14.69
C ILE A 231 -10.35 -9.12 13.83
N ASP A 232 -10.34 -8.96 12.51
CA ASP A 232 -9.72 -9.90 11.58
C ASP A 232 -9.40 -9.23 10.24
N THR A 233 -8.44 -9.77 9.48
CA THR A 233 -8.10 -9.29 8.14
C THR A 233 -7.51 -10.41 7.28
N SER A 234 -7.81 -10.41 5.98
CA SER A 234 -7.43 -11.54 5.12
C SER A 234 -5.94 -11.63 4.86
N MET A 235 -5.22 -10.50 4.81
CA MET A 235 -3.77 -10.54 4.62
C MET A 235 -3.07 -10.93 5.91
N GLY A 236 -1.91 -11.58 5.74
CA GLY A 236 -1.24 -12.35 6.76
C GLY A 236 -0.03 -11.69 7.39
N PHE A 237 0.98 -12.54 7.62
CA PHE A 237 2.38 -12.18 7.81
C PHE A 237 2.91 -11.36 6.63
N THR A 238 2.46 -11.70 5.41
CA THR A 238 2.79 -10.96 4.18
C THR A 238 1.52 -10.59 3.41
N PRO A 239 1.60 -9.68 2.41
CA PRO A 239 0.48 -9.37 1.53
C PRO A 239 0.07 -10.50 0.57
N LEU A 240 0.62 -11.71 0.71
CA LEU A 240 0.29 -12.86 -0.15
C LEU A 240 -1.00 -13.56 0.27
N GLU A 241 -1.27 -13.65 1.57
CA GLU A 241 -2.41 -14.37 2.14
C GLU A 241 -3.76 -13.71 1.80
N GLY A 242 -4.81 -14.53 1.75
CA GLY A 242 -6.20 -14.13 1.63
C GLY A 242 -6.69 -14.17 0.19
N LEU A 243 -7.20 -13.04 -0.28
CA LEU A 243 -7.89 -12.94 -1.57
C LEU A 243 -6.97 -13.18 -2.77
N ILE A 244 -7.54 -13.73 -3.84
CA ILE A 244 -6.92 -13.73 -5.16
C ILE A 244 -6.74 -12.30 -5.65
N MET A 245 -5.52 -11.97 -6.09
CA MET A 245 -5.15 -10.61 -6.50
C MET A 245 -4.72 -10.57 -7.97
N GLY A 246 -4.17 -9.45 -8.44
CA GLY A 246 -3.75 -9.34 -9.84
C GLY A 246 -2.65 -10.32 -10.21
N SER A 247 -1.57 -10.39 -9.43
CA SER A 247 -0.43 -11.30 -9.66
C SER A 247 -0.12 -12.25 -8.50
N ARG A 248 -0.85 -12.11 -7.39
CA ARG A 248 -0.65 -12.92 -6.17
C ARG A 248 -1.68 -14.03 -6.09
N SER A 249 -1.25 -15.21 -5.66
CA SER A 249 -2.13 -16.38 -5.53
C SER A 249 -3.28 -16.15 -4.58
N GLY A 250 -3.06 -15.40 -3.49
CA GLY A 250 -3.93 -15.53 -2.33
C GLY A 250 -3.64 -16.84 -1.61
N ASP A 251 -4.61 -17.29 -0.83
CA ASP A 251 -4.57 -18.55 -0.12
C ASP A 251 -4.50 -19.75 -1.08
N ILE A 252 -3.62 -20.68 -0.72
CA ILE A 252 -3.46 -21.99 -1.37
C ILE A 252 -3.14 -23.03 -0.29
N ASP A 253 -3.28 -24.31 -0.60
CA ASP A 253 -2.80 -25.38 0.27
C ASP A 253 -1.27 -25.26 0.47
N PRO A 254 -0.76 -25.10 1.71
CA PRO A 254 0.68 -25.03 1.98
C PRO A 254 1.47 -26.24 1.47
N ALA A 255 0.85 -27.42 1.30
CA ALA A 255 1.49 -28.61 0.74
C ALA A 255 1.83 -28.48 -0.75
N ILE A 256 1.27 -27.49 -1.46
CA ILE A 256 1.64 -27.18 -2.85
C ILE A 256 3.08 -26.67 -2.93
N ILE A 257 3.58 -25.94 -1.93
CA ILE A 257 4.95 -25.40 -1.90
C ILE A 257 6.00 -26.53 -2.00
N PRO A 258 6.02 -27.54 -1.10
CA PRO A 258 6.96 -28.65 -1.22
C PRO A 258 6.70 -29.52 -2.46
N PHE A 259 5.46 -29.62 -2.95
CA PHE A 259 5.15 -30.29 -4.21
C PHE A 259 5.85 -29.61 -5.40
N LEU A 260 5.73 -28.28 -5.53
CA LEU A 260 6.40 -27.50 -6.58
C LEU A 260 7.92 -27.64 -6.50
N HIS A 261 8.49 -27.59 -5.29
CA HIS A 261 9.92 -27.75 -5.11
C HIS A 261 10.39 -29.15 -5.54
N SER A 262 9.70 -30.19 -5.11
CA SER A 262 10.10 -31.58 -5.36
C SER A 262 9.84 -32.05 -6.80
N HIS A 263 8.71 -31.66 -7.41
CA HIS A 263 8.26 -32.16 -8.71
C HIS A 263 8.54 -31.20 -9.86
N ALA A 264 8.26 -29.90 -9.67
CA ALA A 264 8.56 -28.88 -10.68
C ALA A 264 10.00 -28.35 -10.59
N LYS A 265 10.80 -28.83 -9.62
CA LYS A 265 12.21 -28.49 -9.42
C LYS A 265 12.46 -26.98 -9.26
N LEU A 266 11.46 -26.25 -8.77
CA LEU A 266 11.57 -24.83 -8.49
C LEU A 266 12.29 -24.63 -7.16
N SER A 267 13.25 -23.72 -7.12
CA SER A 267 13.83 -23.23 -5.88
C SER A 267 12.80 -22.44 -5.05
N ILE A 268 13.06 -22.26 -3.75
CA ILE A 268 12.19 -21.45 -2.87
C ILE A 268 12.00 -20.02 -3.40
N SER A 269 13.05 -19.42 -3.97
CA SER A 269 12.98 -18.08 -4.58
C SER A 269 12.10 -18.04 -5.83
N GLU A 270 12.16 -19.09 -6.66
CA GLU A 270 11.29 -19.22 -7.83
C GLU A 270 9.83 -19.45 -7.44
N ILE A 271 9.58 -20.20 -6.35
CA ILE A 271 8.23 -20.40 -5.81
C ILE A 271 7.69 -19.09 -5.24
N ASP A 272 8.48 -18.34 -4.46
CA ASP A 272 8.07 -17.01 -3.98
C ASP A 272 7.70 -16.08 -5.14
N THR A 273 8.55 -16.05 -6.18
CA THR A 273 8.29 -15.26 -7.40
C THR A 273 7.03 -15.74 -8.11
N LEU A 274 6.81 -17.05 -8.23
CA LEU A 274 5.62 -17.64 -8.83
C LEU A 274 4.36 -17.16 -8.10
N LEU A 275 4.34 -17.30 -6.77
CA LEU A 275 3.19 -16.97 -5.93
C LEU A 275 2.93 -15.47 -5.86
N ASN A 276 3.96 -14.62 -5.89
CA ASN A 276 3.80 -13.16 -5.80
C ASN A 276 3.62 -12.43 -7.14
N LYS A 277 4.19 -12.96 -8.23
CA LYS A 277 4.32 -12.23 -9.52
C LYS A 277 3.72 -12.92 -10.72
N LYS A 278 3.43 -14.23 -10.66
CA LYS A 278 2.97 -15.02 -11.81
C LYS A 278 1.67 -15.78 -11.54
N SER A 279 1.01 -15.52 -10.41
CA SER A 279 -0.22 -16.20 -9.97
C SER A 279 -1.41 -15.23 -10.03
N GLY A 280 -2.49 -15.53 -9.31
CA GLY A 280 -3.67 -14.67 -9.27
C GLY A 280 -4.38 -14.59 -10.62
N LEU A 281 -5.02 -13.46 -10.90
CA LEU A 281 -5.70 -13.23 -12.19
C LEU A 281 -4.74 -13.37 -13.38
N LEU A 282 -3.49 -12.90 -13.24
CA LEU A 282 -2.46 -13.05 -14.25
C LEU A 282 -2.17 -14.53 -14.55
N GLY A 283 -2.02 -15.34 -13.50
CA GLY A 283 -1.82 -16.79 -13.66
C GLY A 283 -3.04 -17.50 -14.25
N LEU A 284 -4.25 -17.00 -13.96
CA LEU A 284 -5.50 -17.61 -14.43
C LEU A 284 -5.84 -17.24 -15.88
N CYS A 285 -5.70 -15.98 -16.29
CA CYS A 285 -6.13 -15.53 -17.62
C CYS A 285 -5.09 -14.71 -18.40
N GLY A 286 -3.85 -14.61 -17.93
CA GLY A 286 -2.78 -13.88 -18.60
C GLY A 286 -2.88 -12.35 -18.49
N GLU A 287 -3.77 -11.83 -17.65
CA GLU A 287 -3.96 -10.39 -17.41
C GLU A 287 -4.22 -10.15 -15.92
N SER A 288 -3.76 -9.02 -15.40
CA SER A 288 -3.91 -8.61 -14.00
C SER A 288 -4.85 -7.41 -13.80
N ASP A 289 -5.05 -6.57 -14.83
CA ASP A 289 -5.98 -5.45 -14.76
C ASP A 289 -7.42 -5.93 -14.93
N VAL A 290 -8.18 -5.84 -13.84
CA VAL A 290 -9.58 -6.24 -13.75
C VAL A 290 -10.45 -5.57 -14.83
N ARG A 291 -10.14 -4.33 -15.23
CA ARG A 291 -10.91 -3.62 -16.26
C ARG A 291 -10.72 -4.29 -17.62
N THR A 292 -9.47 -4.60 -17.97
CA THR A 292 -9.15 -5.33 -19.20
C THR A 292 -9.74 -6.74 -19.19
N ILE A 293 -9.77 -7.41 -18.03
CA ILE A 293 -10.42 -8.72 -17.88
C ILE A 293 -11.93 -8.58 -18.08
N GLN A 294 -12.58 -7.56 -17.51
CA GLN A 294 -14.01 -7.31 -17.71
C GLN A 294 -14.36 -7.06 -19.18
N ASP A 295 -13.55 -6.29 -19.90
CA ASP A 295 -13.73 -6.06 -21.34
C ASP A 295 -13.65 -7.38 -22.12
N ARG A 296 -12.71 -8.27 -21.76
CA ARG A 296 -12.59 -9.61 -22.34
C ARG A 296 -13.81 -10.49 -22.03
N VAL A 297 -14.36 -10.42 -20.82
CA VAL A 297 -15.60 -11.14 -20.46
C VAL A 297 -16.76 -10.67 -21.32
N VAL A 298 -16.92 -9.36 -21.50
CA VAL A 298 -17.96 -8.79 -22.39
C VAL A 298 -17.75 -9.25 -23.85
N ALA A 299 -16.50 -9.41 -24.28
CA ALA A 299 -16.15 -9.96 -25.59
C ALA A 299 -16.28 -11.50 -25.70
N GLY A 300 -16.72 -12.20 -24.64
CA GLY A 300 -16.99 -13.64 -24.66
C GLY A 300 -15.78 -14.53 -24.32
N ASP A 301 -14.72 -13.99 -23.70
CA ASP A 301 -13.56 -14.77 -23.27
C ASP A 301 -13.88 -15.62 -22.02
N ALA A 302 -14.01 -16.94 -22.23
CA ALA A 302 -14.33 -17.90 -21.17
C ALA A 302 -13.26 -17.98 -20.07
N GLN A 303 -11.98 -17.80 -20.40
CA GLN A 303 -10.89 -17.86 -19.42
C GLN A 303 -10.88 -16.62 -18.55
N ALA A 304 -11.16 -15.45 -19.13
CA ALA A 304 -11.35 -14.20 -18.39
C ALA A 304 -12.55 -14.31 -17.43
N ASN A 305 -13.65 -14.93 -17.89
CA ASN A 305 -14.84 -15.13 -17.05
C ASN A 305 -14.52 -16.05 -15.88
N LEU A 306 -13.89 -17.20 -16.15
CA LEU A 306 -13.46 -18.14 -15.10
C LEU A 306 -12.55 -17.45 -14.07
N ALA A 307 -11.60 -16.61 -14.50
CA ALA A 307 -10.71 -15.91 -13.57
C ALA A 307 -11.46 -14.96 -12.62
N LEU A 308 -12.47 -14.24 -13.11
CA LEU A 308 -13.32 -13.39 -12.27
C LEU A 308 -14.25 -14.21 -11.36
N ASP A 309 -14.80 -15.31 -11.86
CA ASP A 309 -15.64 -16.23 -11.08
C ASP A 309 -14.84 -16.83 -9.92
N VAL A 310 -13.65 -17.36 -10.21
CA VAL A 310 -12.75 -17.91 -9.20
C VAL A 310 -12.43 -16.87 -8.13
N ARG A 311 -12.07 -15.63 -8.51
CA ARG A 311 -11.84 -14.54 -7.55
C ARG A 311 -13.09 -14.23 -6.71
N THR A 312 -14.26 -14.21 -7.34
CA THR A 312 -15.52 -13.84 -6.68
C THR A 312 -15.98 -14.90 -5.69
N VAL A 313 -15.93 -16.19 -6.07
CA VAL A 313 -16.20 -17.30 -5.17
C VAL A 313 -15.20 -17.30 -4.02
N TYR A 314 -13.93 -16.99 -4.28
CA TYR A 314 -12.91 -16.85 -3.24
C TYR A 314 -13.27 -15.78 -2.20
N CYS A 315 -13.80 -14.63 -2.65
CA CYS A 315 -14.28 -13.58 -1.74
C CYS A 315 -15.39 -14.09 -0.81
N PHE A 316 -16.31 -14.93 -1.32
CA PHE A 316 -17.40 -15.49 -0.51
C PHE A 316 -16.94 -16.57 0.46
N TYR A 317 -15.93 -17.36 0.11
CA TYR A 317 -15.38 -18.39 1.01
C TYR A 317 -14.79 -17.80 2.30
N ILE A 318 -14.25 -16.57 2.23
CA ILE A 318 -13.62 -15.90 3.37
C ILE A 318 -14.64 -15.18 4.28
N ILE A 319 -15.89 -14.97 3.84
CA ILE A 319 -16.97 -14.33 4.63
C ILE A 319 -17.72 -15.38 5.46
#